data_AF-A0A6B3G6P2-F1
#
_entry.id   AF-A0A6B3G6P2-F1
#
_cell.length_a   1.000
_cell.length_b   1.000
_cell.length_c   1.000
_cell.angle_alpha   90.00
_cell.angle_beta   90.00
_cell.angle_gamma   90.00
#
_symmetry.space_group_name_H-M   'P 1'
#
loop_
_entity.id
_entity.type
_entity.pdbx_description
1 polymer ?
#
loop_
_entity_poly.entity_id
_entity_poly.type
_entity_poly.pdbx_seq_one_letter_code
_entity_poly.pdbx_strand_id
1 'polypeptide(L)'
;SGKYTKDTVFGPEDHRTYNRHGEAFDQGETFSGIDYATGVAAAAEFAELAPEGATPAQTALRWIIQQPGVTSVIPGARSVEQARANAAAAALPPLPQSTLDAVRELYDRSIRAEVHDRW
;
A
#
# COMPACT_ATOMS: atom_id res chain seq x y z
N SER A 1 0.25 9.27 0.66
CA SER A 1 0.39 10.41 1.59
C SER A 1 1.53 10.26 2.59
N GLY A 2 2.38 9.21 2.55
CA GLY A 2 3.65 9.15 3.28
C GLY A 2 3.58 9.48 4.79
N LYS A 3 2.40 9.36 5.41
CA LYS A 3 2.12 9.96 6.72
C LYS A 3 2.94 9.33 7.85
N TYR A 4 3.30 8.07 7.67
CA TYR A 4 3.93 7.25 8.68
C TYR A 4 5.38 6.99 8.31
N THR A 5 6.25 7.14 9.30
CA THR A 5 7.70 6.91 9.24
C THR A 5 8.08 5.82 10.22
N LYS A 6 9.33 5.34 10.16
CA LYS A 6 9.85 4.35 11.13
C LYS A 6 9.77 4.85 12.58
N ASP A 7 9.84 6.16 12.77
CA ASP A 7 9.80 6.81 14.08
C ASP A 7 8.38 7.15 14.56
N THR A 8 7.35 6.82 13.77
CA THR A 8 5.97 7.06 14.20
C THR A 8 5.62 6.15 15.37
N VAL A 9 5.25 6.78 16.48
CA VAL A 9 4.74 6.10 17.67
C VAL A 9 3.23 6.26 17.74
N PHE A 10 2.51 5.14 17.89
CA PHE A 10 1.07 5.12 18.07
C PHE A 10 0.72 5.14 19.57
N GLY A 11 -0.48 5.61 19.93
CA GLY A 11 -0.92 5.64 21.32
C GLY A 11 -1.07 4.23 21.92
N PRO A 12 -1.07 4.07 23.25
CA PRO A 12 -1.16 2.76 23.90
C PRO A 12 -2.47 2.01 23.58
N GLU A 13 -3.58 2.74 23.46
CA GLU A 13 -4.91 2.21 23.11
C GLU A 13 -5.14 2.08 21.59
N ASP A 14 -4.12 2.35 20.77
CA ASP A 14 -4.20 2.20 19.33
C ASP A 14 -3.90 0.76 18.94
N HIS A 15 -4.74 0.14 18.11
CA HIS A 15 -4.53 -1.24 17.68
C HIS A 15 -3.18 -1.47 16.96
N ARG A 16 -2.61 -0.43 16.35
CA ARG A 16 -1.29 -0.49 15.73
C ARG A 16 -0.14 -0.61 16.74
N THR A 17 -0.45 -0.40 18.02
CA THR A 17 0.43 -0.64 19.17
C THR A 17 0.17 -2.02 19.77
N TYR A 18 -1.07 -2.33 20.17
CA TYR A 18 -1.35 -3.54 20.96
C TYR A 18 -1.64 -4.80 20.13
N ASN A 19 -1.86 -4.69 18.81
CA ASN A 19 -2.19 -5.81 17.92
C ASN A 19 -1.22 -5.92 16.72
N ARG A 20 0.03 -5.46 16.87
CA ARG A 20 1.01 -5.50 15.76
C ARG A 20 1.38 -6.94 15.38
N HIS A 21 1.28 -7.88 16.33
CA HIS A 21 1.61 -9.29 16.13
C HIS A 21 0.38 -10.21 16.20
N GLY A 22 -0.83 -9.64 16.16
CA GLY A 22 -2.09 -10.39 16.12
C GLY A 22 -2.57 -10.90 17.48
N GLU A 23 -2.21 -10.21 18.55
CA GLU A 23 -2.47 -10.63 19.94
C GLU A 23 -3.96 -10.58 20.34
N ALA A 24 -4.76 -9.75 19.68
CA ALA A 24 -6.18 -9.53 19.95
C ALA A 24 -7.10 -9.94 18.78
N PHE A 25 -6.66 -9.74 17.53
CA PHE A 25 -7.37 -10.11 16.30
C PHE A 25 -6.36 -10.39 15.19
N ASP A 26 -6.82 -10.89 14.04
CA ASP A 26 -5.95 -11.36 12.95
C ASP A 26 -4.86 -10.33 12.61
N GLN A 27 -3.61 -10.80 12.54
CA GLN A 27 -2.46 -9.93 12.31
C GLN A 27 -2.58 -9.17 10.99
N GLY A 28 -3.26 -9.74 10.00
CA GLY A 28 -3.57 -9.12 8.71
C GLY A 28 -4.36 -7.81 8.83
N GLU A 29 -5.16 -7.63 9.89
CA GLU A 29 -5.90 -6.38 10.10
C GLU A 29 -5.00 -5.21 10.50
N THR A 30 -3.76 -5.48 10.91
CA THR A 30 -2.78 -4.48 11.29
C THR A 30 -1.57 -4.55 10.35
N PHE A 31 -1.40 -3.51 9.53
CA PHE A 31 -0.32 -3.43 8.53
C PHE A 31 -0.26 -4.62 7.54
N SER A 32 -1.39 -5.30 7.30
CA SER A 32 -1.47 -6.49 6.42
C SER A 32 -0.64 -7.68 6.93
N GLY A 33 -0.31 -7.72 8.23
CA GLY A 33 0.50 -8.78 8.83
C GLY A 33 2.01 -8.63 8.60
N ILE A 34 2.45 -7.50 8.03
CA ILE A 34 3.85 -7.20 7.74
C ILE A 34 4.46 -6.45 8.92
N ASP A 35 5.74 -6.70 9.24
CA ASP A 35 6.48 -5.86 10.17
C ASP A 35 6.38 -4.39 9.78
N TYR A 36 6.14 -3.54 10.77
CA TYR A 36 5.89 -2.11 10.53
C TYR A 36 7.06 -1.40 9.86
N ALA A 37 8.30 -1.69 10.28
CA ALA A 37 9.47 -1.04 9.71
C ALA A 37 9.74 -1.52 8.29
N THR A 38 9.52 -2.82 8.01
CA THR A 38 9.55 -3.37 6.65
C THR A 38 8.49 -2.71 5.76
N GLY A 39 7.24 -2.65 6.23
CA GLY A 39 6.13 -2.07 5.49
C GLY A 39 6.32 -0.58 5.18
N VAL A 40 6.82 0.21 6.14
CA VAL A 40 7.14 1.63 5.92
C VAL A 40 8.29 1.79 4.91
N ALA A 41 9.33 0.96 4.99
CA ALA A 41 10.44 1.01 4.04
C ALA A 41 9.97 0.65 2.61
N ALA A 42 9.18 -0.42 2.48
CA ALA A 42 8.62 -0.84 1.20
C ALA A 42 7.65 0.22 0.63
N ALA A 43 6.84 0.85 1.47
CA ALA A 43 5.94 1.94 1.03
C ALA A 43 6.71 3.18 0.54
N ALA A 44 7.86 3.48 1.15
CA ALA A 44 8.74 4.56 0.68
C ALA A 44 9.37 4.19 -0.67
N GLU A 45 9.91 2.98 -0.82
CA GLU A 45 10.46 2.52 -2.11
C GLU A 45 9.39 2.50 -3.22
N PHE A 46 8.18 2.02 -2.91
CA PHE A 46 7.05 2.05 -3.83
C PHE A 46 6.68 3.48 -4.26
N ALA A 47 6.80 4.46 -3.36
CA ALA A 47 6.50 5.85 -3.69
C ALA A 47 7.43 6.41 -4.78
N GLU A 48 8.69 5.98 -4.81
CA GLU A 48 9.67 6.36 -5.84
C GLU A 48 9.38 5.73 -7.22
N LEU A 49 8.52 4.70 -7.27
CA LEU A 49 8.07 4.09 -8.54
C LEU A 49 6.90 4.86 -9.19
N ALA A 50 6.38 5.89 -8.52
CA ALA A 50 5.26 6.66 -9.04
C ALA A 50 5.66 7.44 -10.30
N PRO A 51 4.85 7.39 -11.38
CA PRO A 51 5.05 8.24 -12.54
C PRO A 51 5.06 9.73 -12.17
N GLU A 52 5.73 10.54 -12.99
CA GLU A 52 5.73 11.99 -12.80
C GLU A 52 4.30 12.54 -12.72
N GLY A 53 4.04 13.35 -11.69
CA GLY A 53 2.73 13.94 -11.43
C GLY A 53 1.69 13.00 -10.79
N ALA A 54 1.98 11.71 -10.62
CA ALA A 54 1.12 10.79 -9.90
C ALA A 54 1.51 10.68 -8.43
N THR A 55 0.52 10.61 -7.54
CA THR A 55 0.78 10.29 -6.12
C THR A 55 0.99 8.78 -5.94
N PRO A 56 1.64 8.32 -4.85
CA PRO A 56 1.74 6.90 -4.55
C PRO A 56 0.37 6.21 -4.41
N ALA A 57 -0.63 6.92 -3.87
CA ALA A 57 -1.98 6.39 -3.75
C ALA A 57 -2.61 6.16 -5.13
N GLN A 58 -2.48 7.13 -6.04
CA GLN A 58 -2.96 6.97 -7.41
C GLN A 58 -2.21 5.88 -8.17
N THR A 59 -0.90 5.75 -7.95
CA THR A 59 -0.08 4.71 -8.56
C THR A 59 -0.53 3.32 -8.11
N ALA A 60 -0.77 3.11 -6.81
CA ALA A 60 -1.30 1.85 -6.29
C ALA A 60 -2.67 1.52 -6.87
N LEU A 61 -3.59 2.49 -6.92
CA LEU A 61 -4.91 2.29 -7.53
C LEU A 61 -4.81 1.98 -9.03
N ARG A 62 -3.95 2.70 -9.76
CA ARG A 62 -3.73 2.46 -11.19
C ARG A 62 -3.16 1.07 -11.44
N TRP A 63 -2.26 0.60 -10.59
CA TRP A 63 -1.71 -0.75 -10.63
C TRP A 63 -2.80 -1.82 -10.46
N ILE A 64 -3.70 -1.65 -9.48
CA ILE A 64 -4.83 -2.58 -9.25
C ILE A 64 -5.77 -2.58 -10.47
N ILE A 65 -6.15 -1.41 -10.97
CA ILE A 65 -7.02 -1.25 -12.15
C ILE A 65 -6.43 -1.96 -13.39
N GLN A 66 -5.10 -2.02 -13.50
CA GLN A 66 -4.41 -2.62 -14.65
C GLN A 66 -4.30 -4.15 -14.57
N GLN A 67 -4.64 -4.78 -13.44
CA GLN A 67 -4.51 -6.23 -13.29
C GLN A 67 -5.56 -6.99 -14.12
N PRO A 68 -5.17 -8.12 -14.74
CA PRO A 68 -6.13 -9.00 -15.39
C PRO A 68 -7.24 -9.46 -14.42
N GLY A 69 -8.49 -9.35 -14.85
CA GLY A 69 -9.65 -9.79 -14.06
C GLY A 69 -10.21 -8.75 -13.08
N VAL A 70 -9.53 -7.61 -12.87
CA VAL A 70 -10.07 -6.51 -12.07
C VAL A 70 -11.02 -5.67 -12.91
N THR A 71 -12.26 -5.52 -12.45
CA THR A 71 -13.29 -4.68 -13.10
C THR A 71 -13.61 -3.41 -12.32
N SER A 72 -13.32 -3.39 -11.02
CA SER A 72 -13.59 -2.25 -10.14
C SER A 72 -12.61 -2.24 -8.97
N VAL A 73 -12.35 -1.05 -8.43
CA VAL A 73 -11.53 -0.81 -7.24
C VAL A 73 -12.32 0.07 -6.28
N ILE A 74 -12.33 -0.28 -4.99
CA ILE A 74 -13.14 0.39 -3.96
C ILE A 74 -12.21 1.08 -2.94
N PRO A 75 -11.68 2.27 -3.24
CA PRO A 75 -10.79 2.96 -2.32
C PRO A 75 -11.56 3.74 -1.26
N GLY A 76 -11.16 3.60 0.01
CA GLY A 76 -11.64 4.46 1.09
C GLY A 76 -11.12 5.90 0.94
N ALA A 77 -11.93 6.87 1.36
CA ALA A 77 -11.55 8.28 1.41
C ALA A 77 -12.16 8.95 2.63
N ARG A 78 -11.39 9.82 3.30
CA ARG A 78 -11.87 10.60 4.47
C ARG A 78 -12.15 12.08 4.15
N SER A 79 -11.91 12.49 2.91
CA SER A 79 -12.19 13.83 2.42
C SER A 79 -12.61 13.80 0.96
N VAL A 80 -13.30 14.85 0.52
CA VAL A 80 -13.71 15.04 -0.88
C VAL A 80 -12.48 15.08 -1.80
N GLU A 81 -11.39 15.70 -1.36
CA GLU A 81 -10.14 15.77 -2.12
C GLU A 81 -9.52 14.38 -2.32
N GLN A 82 -9.49 13.53 -1.29
CA GLN A 82 -9.04 12.15 -1.44
C GLN A 82 -9.93 11.35 -2.38
N ALA A 83 -11.26 11.51 -2.29
CA ALA A 83 -12.19 10.83 -3.19
C ALA A 83 -11.93 11.22 -4.66
N ARG A 84 -11.72 12.52 -4.92
CA ARG A 84 -11.38 13.02 -6.27
C ARG A 84 -10.01 12.51 -6.73
N ALA A 85 -8.99 12.53 -5.87
CA ALA A 85 -7.66 12.05 -6.20
C ALA A 85 -7.66 10.53 -6.51
N ASN A 86 -8.38 9.74 -5.72
CA ASN A 86 -8.56 8.31 -5.94
C ASN A 86 -9.25 8.03 -7.27
N ALA A 87 -10.33 8.76 -7.58
CA ALA A 87 -11.04 8.63 -8.86
C ALA A 87 -10.14 8.99 -10.06
N ALA A 88 -9.29 10.02 -9.92
CA ALA A 88 -8.36 10.45 -10.97
C ALA A 88 -7.29 9.39 -11.30
N ALA A 89 -7.04 8.40 -10.42
CA ALA A 89 -6.11 7.31 -10.70
C ALA A 89 -6.48 6.52 -11.97
N ALA A 90 -7.77 6.38 -12.27
CA ALA A 90 -8.26 5.67 -13.46
C ALA A 90 -7.92 6.41 -14.77
N ALA A 91 -7.66 7.72 -14.71
CA ALA A 91 -7.30 8.54 -15.87
C ALA A 91 -5.79 8.54 -16.15
N LEU A 92 -4.97 7.97 -15.26
CA LEU A 92 -3.54 7.83 -15.50
C LEU A 92 -3.28 6.89 -16.68
N PRO A 93 -2.25 7.15 -17.50
CA PRO A 93 -1.78 6.18 -18.48
C PRO A 93 -1.50 4.82 -17.85
N PRO A 94 -1.54 3.72 -18.63
CA PRO A 94 -1.02 2.44 -18.15
C PRO A 94 0.39 2.60 -17.57
N LEU A 95 0.61 1.99 -16.40
CA LEU A 95 1.95 1.92 -15.84
C LEU A 95 2.85 1.13 -16.81
N PRO A 96 4.07 1.63 -17.07
CA PRO A 96 5.00 0.94 -17.96
C PRO A 96 5.41 -0.40 -17.34
N GLN A 97 5.81 -1.35 -18.19
CA GLN A 97 6.21 -2.69 -17.75
C GLN A 97 7.33 -2.64 -16.71
N SER A 98 8.27 -1.70 -16.83
CA SER A 98 9.33 -1.49 -15.84
C SER A 98 8.81 -1.17 -14.44
N THR A 99 7.76 -0.35 -14.31
CA THR A 99 7.12 -0.09 -13.02
C THR A 99 6.43 -1.34 -12.48
N LEU A 100 5.74 -2.10 -13.34
CA LEU A 100 5.08 -3.34 -12.92
C LEU A 100 6.08 -4.38 -12.42
N ASP A 101 7.20 -4.52 -13.13
CA ASP A 101 8.28 -5.43 -12.75
C ASP A 101 8.94 -5.01 -11.44
N ALA A 102 9.19 -3.70 -11.25
CA ALA A 102 9.74 -3.16 -10.01
C ALA A 102 8.81 -3.36 -8.80
N VAL A 103 7.48 -3.19 -8.99
CA VAL A 103 6.50 -3.48 -7.92
C VAL A 103 6.51 -4.97 -7.56
N ARG A 104 6.61 -5.86 -8.54
CA ARG A 104 6.73 -7.30 -8.30
C ARG A 104 8.02 -7.65 -7.58
N GLU A 105 9.16 -7.10 -8.01
CA GLU A 105 10.45 -7.31 -7.35
C GLU A 105 10.43 -6.84 -5.89
N LEU A 106 9.88 -5.66 -5.63
CA LEU A 106 9.70 -5.13 -4.28
C LEU A 106 8.87 -6.07 -3.42
N TYR A 107 7.77 -6.60 -3.96
CA TYR A 107 6.95 -7.59 -3.25
C TYR A 107 7.74 -8.87 -2.96
N ASP A 108 8.42 -9.43 -3.95
CA ASP A 108 9.17 -10.68 -3.83
C ASP A 108 10.31 -10.58 -2.81
N ARG A 109 11.02 -9.45 -2.81
CA ARG A 109 12.18 -9.21 -1.94
C ARG A 109 11.79 -8.85 -0.50
N SER A 110 10.74 -8.06 -0.32
CA SER A 110 10.48 -7.39 0.96
C SER A 110 9.19 -7.83 1.66
N ILE A 111 8.24 -8.46 0.95
CA ILE A 111 6.89 -8.71 1.49
C ILE A 111 6.51 -10.19 1.44
N ARG A 112 6.87 -10.89 0.35
CA ARG A 112 6.46 -12.27 0.07
C ARG A 112 6.71 -13.22 1.24
N ALA A 113 7.91 -13.21 1.82
CA ALA A 113 8.28 -14.15 2.88
C ALA A 113 7.43 -13.99 4.17
N GLU A 114 6.87 -12.80 4.43
CA GLU A 114 6.11 -12.54 5.65
C GLU A 114 4.65 -12.98 5.53
N VAL A 115 4.06 -12.85 4.33
CA VAL A 115 2.61 -12.93 4.17
C VAL A 115 2.11 -13.81 3.03
N HIS A 116 2.96 -14.24 2.07
CA HIS A 116 2.47 -14.93 0.86
C HIS A 116 1.78 -16.25 1.18
N ASP A 117 2.30 -17.03 2.13
CA ASP A 117 1.70 -18.33 2.50
C ASP A 117 0.47 -18.20 3.40
N ARG A 118 0.07 -16.98 3.75
CA ARG A 118 -1.10 -16.70 4.59
C ARG A 118 -2.39 -16.48 3.78
N TRP A 119 -2.29 -16.38 2.45
CA TRP A 119 -3.39 -16.03 1.54
C TRP A 119 -3.41 -16.90 0.28
#